data_AF-A0A4Y2VSA2-F1
#
_entry.id   AF-A0A4Y2VSA2-F1
#
_cell.length_a   1.000
_cell.length_b   1.000
_cell.length_c   1.000
_cell.angle_alpha   90.00
_cell.angle_beta   90.00
_cell.angle_gamma   90.00
#
_symmetry.space_group_name_H-M   'P 1'
#
loop_
_entity.id
_entity.type
_entity.pdbx_description
1 polymer ?
#
loop_
_entity_poly.entity_id
_entity_poly.type
_entity_poly.pdbx_seq_one_letter_code
_entity_poly.pdbx_strand_id
1 'polypeptide(L)'
;MFLSVKSYKKEDLILMVKEIGENVPPTAKICDVKEMILNSDQYKGDPDFVKGILENAVTDRKLQEEKAFELEKLNKEKELEKMNKKQEQEFELEKIK
;
A
#
# COMPACT_ATOMS: atom_id res chain seq x y z
N MET A 1 -19.13 12.91 1.27
CA MET A 1 -19.39 11.48 1.58
C MET A 1 -18.07 10.72 1.48
N PHE A 2 -17.72 9.86 2.44
CA PHE A 2 -16.45 9.10 2.40
C PHE A 2 -16.31 8.20 1.16
N LEU A 3 -17.43 7.79 0.55
CA LEU A 3 -17.45 7.06 -0.73
C LEU A 3 -16.88 7.86 -1.91
N SER A 4 -16.68 9.18 -1.77
CA SER A 4 -16.08 10.05 -2.78
C SER A 4 -14.55 9.91 -2.87
N VAL A 5 -13.91 9.24 -1.89
CA VAL A 5 -12.48 8.92 -1.97
C VAL A 5 -12.27 8.00 -3.17
N LYS A 6 -11.35 8.34 -4.06
CA LYS A 6 -11.07 7.55 -5.26
C LYS A 6 -9.99 6.50 -4.96
N SER A 7 -10.06 5.36 -5.66
CA SER A 7 -9.01 4.34 -5.66
C SER A 7 -8.75 3.63 -4.31
N TYR A 8 -9.72 3.62 -3.39
CA TYR A 8 -9.65 2.76 -2.22
C TYR A 8 -9.89 1.29 -2.59
N LYS A 9 -9.19 0.39 -1.92
CA LYS A 9 -9.35 -1.06 -2.00
C LYS A 9 -10.20 -1.57 -0.82
N LYS A 10 -10.60 -2.85 -0.86
CA LYS A 10 -11.36 -3.47 0.25
C LYS A 10 -10.53 -3.45 1.54
N GLU A 11 -9.23 -3.64 1.42
CA GLU A 11 -8.27 -3.64 2.54
C GLU A 11 -8.21 -2.27 3.22
N ASP A 12 -8.26 -1.17 2.44
CA ASP A 12 -8.28 0.20 2.98
C ASP A 12 -9.54 0.43 3.83
N LEU A 13 -10.70 -0.09 3.38
CA LEU A 13 -11.94 -0.03 4.16
C LEU A 13 -11.88 -0.88 5.42
N ILE A 14 -11.28 -2.07 5.36
CA ILE A 14 -11.11 -2.94 6.53
C ILE A 14 -10.21 -2.27 7.57
N LEU A 15 -9.11 -1.65 7.13
CA LEU A 15 -8.21 -0.93 8.01
C LEU A 15 -8.94 0.23 8.71
N MET A 16 -9.67 1.03 7.95
CA MET A 16 -10.49 2.10 8.50
C MET A 16 -11.52 1.60 9.52
N VAL A 17 -12.24 0.50 9.24
CA VAL A 17 -13.21 -0.05 10.19
C VAL A 17 -12.54 -0.45 11.50
N LYS A 18 -11.34 -1.00 11.44
CA LYS A 18 -10.53 -1.27 12.63
C LYS A 18 -10.11 0.00 13.36
N GLU A 19 -9.78 1.07 12.65
CA GLU A 19 -9.39 2.36 13.25
C GLU A 19 -10.56 3.06 13.95
N ILE A 20 -11.79 2.93 13.45
CA ILE A 20 -12.99 3.42 14.14
C ILE A 20 -13.43 2.51 15.30
N GLY A 21 -12.68 1.44 15.60
CA GLY A 21 -12.92 0.54 16.72
C GLY A 21 -13.93 -0.59 16.44
N GLU A 22 -14.31 -0.78 15.19
CA GLU A 22 -15.17 -1.87 14.76
C GLU A 22 -14.35 -3.05 14.18
N ASN A 23 -14.97 -4.23 14.08
CA ASN A 23 -14.29 -5.42 13.58
C ASN A 23 -15.00 -5.96 12.34
N VAL A 24 -14.26 -6.15 11.25
CA VAL A 24 -14.79 -6.69 10.00
C VAL A 24 -14.71 -8.22 9.99
N PRO A 25 -15.82 -8.94 9.80
CA PRO A 25 -15.80 -10.37 9.59
C PRO A 25 -14.92 -10.76 8.37
N PRO A 26 -14.10 -11.83 8.44
CA PRO A 26 -13.25 -12.24 7.31
C PRO A 26 -14.04 -12.55 6.02
N THR A 27 -15.28 -12.99 6.18
CA THR A 27 -16.22 -13.33 5.09
C THR A 27 -16.98 -12.13 4.54
N ALA A 28 -16.82 -10.94 5.13
CA ALA A 28 -17.58 -9.75 4.76
C ALA A 28 -17.26 -9.31 3.32
N LYS A 29 -18.31 -8.96 2.57
CA LYS A 29 -18.18 -8.34 1.25
C LYS A 29 -17.92 -6.85 1.39
N ILE A 30 -17.43 -6.23 0.33
CA ILE A 30 -17.17 -4.78 0.33
C ILE A 30 -18.43 -3.95 0.64
N CYS A 31 -19.61 -4.43 0.23
CA CYS A 31 -20.89 -3.79 0.54
C CYS A 31 -21.17 -3.84 2.05
N ASP A 32 -21.00 -5.01 2.67
CA ASP A 32 -21.21 -5.19 4.11
C ASP A 32 -20.27 -4.27 4.91
N VAL A 33 -19.00 -4.17 4.52
CA VAL A 33 -18.03 -3.25 5.16
C VAL A 33 -18.48 -1.80 5.04
N LYS A 34 -18.95 -1.37 3.87
CA LYS A 34 -19.50 -0.02 3.66
C LYS A 34 -20.71 0.25 4.53
N GLU A 35 -21.59 -0.73 4.68
CA GLU A 35 -22.76 -0.63 5.53
C GLU A 35 -22.38 -0.50 7.01
N MET A 36 -21.38 -1.26 7.48
CA MET A 36 -20.84 -1.13 8.84
C MET A 36 -20.34 0.30 9.09
N ILE A 37 -19.54 0.85 8.16
CA ILE A 37 -19.04 2.22 8.26
C ILE A 37 -20.19 3.23 8.31
N LEU A 38 -21.17 3.11 7.41
CA LEU A 38 -22.33 4.01 7.37
C LEU A 38 -23.18 3.95 8.65
N ASN A 39 -23.21 2.79 9.31
CA ASN A 39 -23.97 2.58 10.54
C ASN A 39 -23.19 2.90 11.82
N SER A 40 -21.87 3.07 11.74
CA SER A 40 -21.01 3.40 12.88
C SER A 40 -21.37 4.75 13.51
N ASP A 41 -21.16 4.85 14.82
CA ASP A 41 -21.40 6.10 15.57
C ASP A 41 -20.43 7.19 15.13
N GLN A 42 -19.19 6.81 14.76
CA GLN A 42 -18.16 7.72 14.25
C GLN A 42 -18.61 8.37 12.94
N TYR A 43 -19.16 7.60 12.00
CA TYR A 43 -19.66 8.16 10.74
C TYR A 43 -20.90 9.03 10.94
N LYS A 44 -21.80 8.65 11.87
CA LYS A 44 -22.99 9.45 12.19
C LYS A 44 -22.65 10.74 12.91
N GLY A 45 -21.63 10.73 13.76
CA GLY A 45 -21.16 11.90 14.50
C GLY A 45 -20.30 12.84 13.65
N ASP A 46 -19.33 12.29 12.92
CA ASP A 46 -18.41 13.05 12.08
C ASP A 46 -18.06 12.29 10.78
N PRO A 47 -18.86 12.47 9.71
CA PRO A 47 -18.61 11.86 8.41
C PRO A 47 -17.27 12.30 7.77
N ASP A 48 -16.80 13.51 8.08
CA ASP A 48 -15.59 14.08 7.48
C ASP A 48 -14.33 13.52 8.16
N PHE A 49 -14.39 13.25 9.45
CA PHE A 49 -13.35 12.48 10.15
C PHE A 49 -13.16 11.09 9.54
N VAL A 50 -14.26 10.35 9.32
CA VAL A 50 -14.19 9.03 8.67
C VAL A 50 -13.66 9.12 7.24
N LYS A 51 -14.01 10.19 6.50
CA LYS A 51 -13.44 10.46 5.19
C LYS A 51 -11.93 10.69 5.28
N GLY A 52 -11.46 11.47 6.26
CA GLY A 52 -10.03 11.73 6.48
C GLY A 52 -9.24 10.47 6.82
N ILE A 53 -9.80 9.57 7.62
CA ILE A 53 -9.19 8.25 7.90
C ILE A 53 -8.99 7.48 6.60
N LEU A 54 -10.03 7.37 5.76
CA LEU A 54 -9.92 6.64 4.50
C LEU A 54 -8.90 7.27 3.54
N GLU A 55 -8.85 8.60 3.48
CA GLU A 55 -7.88 9.33 2.66
C GLU A 55 -6.45 9.05 3.12
N ASN A 56 -6.20 9.04 4.43
CA ASN A 56 -4.91 8.70 5.01
C ASN A 56 -4.53 7.25 4.70
N ALA A 57 -5.43 6.28 4.94
CA ALA A 57 -5.17 4.87 4.65
C ALA A 57 -4.81 4.62 3.18
N VAL A 58 -5.54 5.26 2.25
CA VAL A 58 -5.24 5.16 0.80
C VAL A 58 -3.91 5.80 0.45
N THR A 59 -3.59 6.95 1.06
CA THR A 59 -2.34 7.69 0.81
C THR A 59 -1.14 6.92 1.34
N ASP A 60 -1.23 6.39 2.56
CA ASP A 60 -0.19 5.60 3.20
C ASP A 60 0.12 4.34 2.41
N ARG A 61 -0.91 3.62 1.94
CA ARG A 61 -0.72 2.45 1.09
C ARG A 61 0.03 2.82 -0.20
N LYS A 62 -0.37 3.89 -0.88
CA LYS A 62 0.29 4.34 -2.13
C LYS A 62 1.75 4.72 -1.87
N LEU A 63 2.02 5.43 -0.78
CA LEU A 63 3.37 5.81 -0.40
C LEU A 63 4.24 4.58 -0.10
N GLN A 64 3.69 3.55 0.54
CA GLN A 64 4.41 2.30 0.77
C GLN A 64 4.64 1.52 -0.53
N GLU A 65 3.64 1.45 -1.42
CA GLU A 65 3.77 0.82 -2.75
C GLU A 65 4.88 1.51 -3.57
N GLU A 66 4.95 2.85 -3.55
CA GLU A 66 5.99 3.64 -4.24
C GLU A 66 7.38 3.40 -3.65
N LYS A 67 7.52 3.45 -2.32
CA LYS A 67 8.80 3.15 -1.64
C LYS A 67 9.28 1.73 -1.93
N ALA A 68 8.37 0.75 -1.95
CA ALA A 68 8.72 -0.63 -2.27
C ALA A 68 9.23 -0.76 -3.72
N PHE A 69 8.59 -0.06 -4.65
CA PHE A 69 9.00 -0.04 -6.06
C PHE A 69 10.38 0.60 -6.25
N GLU A 70 10.65 1.75 -5.60
CA GLU A 70 11.96 2.39 -5.63
C GLU A 70 13.06 1.49 -5.05
N LEU A 71 12.78 0.82 -3.95
CA LEU A 71 13.72 -0.12 -3.33
C LEU A 71 14.02 -1.32 -4.23
N GLU A 72 13.00 -1.86 -4.90
CA GLU A 72 13.18 -2.94 -5.88
C GLU A 72 14.03 -2.49 -7.07
N LYS A 73 13.79 -1.28 -7.58
CA LYS A 73 14.56 -0.70 -8.68
C LYS A 73 16.03 -0.52 -8.28
N LEU A 74 16.30 0.04 -7.10
CA LEU A 74 17.66 0.22 -6.58
C LEU A 74 18.38 -1.11 -6.41
N ASN A 75 17.69 -2.14 -5.91
CA ASN A 75 18.26 -3.47 -5.78
C ASN A 75 18.60 -4.08 -7.14
N LYS A 76 17.72 -3.96 -8.15
CA LYS A 76 17.99 -4.44 -9.51
C LYS A 76 19.20 -3.74 -10.14
N GLU A 77 19.33 -2.42 -9.94
CA GLU A 77 20.46 -1.65 -10.43
C GLU A 77 21.79 -2.11 -9.79
N LYS A 78 21.79 -2.32 -8.46
CA LYS A 78 22.96 -2.85 -7.75
C LYS A 78 23.34 -4.26 -8.20
N GLU A 79 22.38 -5.14 -8.46
CA GLU A 79 22.67 -6.48 -8.96
C GLU A 79 23.23 -6.45 -10.39
N LEU A 80 22.73 -5.56 -11.24
CA LEU A 80 23.27 -5.36 -12.59
C LEU A 80 24.71 -4.80 -12.54
N GLU A 81 24.99 -3.83 -11.68
CA GLU A 81 26.33 -3.27 -11.50
C GLU A 81 27.32 -4.35 -11.02
N LYS A 82 26.93 -5.19 -10.06
CA LYS A 82 27.75 -6.32 -9.60
C LYS A 82 28.02 -7.31 -10.72
N MET A 83 27.04 -7.59 -11.57
CA MET A 83 27.19 -8.52 -12.70
C MET A 83 28.17 -7.97 -13.73
N ASN A 84 28.02 -6.68 -14.10
CA ASN A 84 28.93 -6.01 -15.02
C ASN A 84 30.37 -5.99 -14.49
N LYS A 85 30.55 -5.68 -13.20
CA LYS A 85 31.88 -5.66 -12.57
C LYS A 85 32.54 -7.03 -12.55
N LYS A 86 31.77 -8.10 -12.29
CA LYS A 86 32.28 -9.48 -12.36
C LYS A 86 32.71 -9.85 -13.79
N GLN A 87 31.89 -9.49 -14.78
CA GLN A 87 32.18 -9.76 -16.18
C GLN A 87 33.44 -9.00 -16.65
N GLU A 88 33.62 -7.75 -16.23
CA GLU A 88 34.81 -6.96 -16.53
C GLU A 88 36.07 -7.59 -15.89
N GLN A 89 35.98 -8.02 -14.64
CA GLN A 89 37.08 -8.73 -13.96
C GLN A 89 37.46 -10.04 -14.65
N GLU A 90 36.47 -10.81 -15.12
CA GLU A 90 36.71 -12.06 -15.85
C GLU A 90 37.40 -11.82 -17.19
N PHE A 91 36.95 -10.79 -17.93
CA PHE A 91 37.56 -10.41 -19.21
C PHE A 91 39.01 -9.93 -19.06
N GLU A 92 39.31 -9.14 -18.02
CA GLU A 92 40.68 -8.73 -17.72
C GLU A 92 41.58 -9.93 -17.33
N LEU A 93 41.08 -10.89 -16.55
CA LEU A 93 41.82 -12.11 -16.22
C LEU A 93 42.11 -12.99 -17.46
N GLU A 94 41.20 -13.03 -18.43
CA GLU A 94 41.36 -13.79 -19.67
C GLU A 94 42.43 -13.18 -20.60
N LYS A 95 42.58 -11.85 -20.62
CA LYS A 95 43.62 -11.17 -21.41
C LYS A 95 45.05 -11.40 -20.92
N ILE A 96 45.23 -11.76 -19.65
CA ILE A 96 46.55 -11.92 -19.01
C ILE A 96 47.00 -13.40 -19.06
N LYS A 97 46.14 -14.30 -19.56
CA LYS A 97 46.45 -15.72 -19.82
C LYS A 97 47.05 -15.94 -21.20
#